data_AF-A0A0P1A5M9-F1
#
_entry.id   AF-A0A0P1A5M9-F1
#
_cell.length_a   1.000
_cell.length_b   1.000
_cell.length_c   1.000
_cell.angle_alpha   90.00
_cell.angle_beta   90.00
_cell.angle_gamma   90.00
#
_symmetry.space_group_name_H-M   'P 1'
#
loop_
_entity.id
_entity.type
_entity.pdbx_description
1 polymer ?
#
loop_
_entity_poly.entity_id
_entity_poly.type
_entity_poly.pdbx_seq_one_letter_code
_entity_poly.pdbx_strand_id
1 'polypeptide(L)'
;MKDNAKNGTVNGVAVSSIPIVVIHVIDEYRQSSKIFKCQRELLLTEMKYFQAYLSGANEHDEIEISVHCDVKIFALLIKYMRNRGRGLKPHITLKNIVSILVASEFLQMEELVQECVSYISSCMQDFINHRVSLSGLLDSTITKIAESCTIEQLQLLYDPQDKILSKLQQKKVEAIVSDLQTRERHLELCMYCGLLFLKDDRNGAGCFESKFYIGVHGELIGHHEAKAGWQVETFLQEVKADNNISWIAVFWYILGSIEYYRCTGCKRECSLRELQDCAYHPGDIIDDRPVYKYSCCGVPIFSADENLIRGCQTTTHTMIHCDRRPIVNSFLNSMSLPNMWAQISACESMARMQGSAWTSDVKGGSRIDASSLFHLPHPRKSLANTAICNLSSKNCFNESKSDIKGYRRQCEVLQLQEKDCVHFFNITHQLLNQRKKATN
;
A
#
# COMPACT_ATOMS: atom_id res chain seq x y z
N MET A 1 -73.36 -61.60 -22.99
CA MET A 1 -72.67 -60.90 -24.08
C MET A 1 -71.60 -60.00 -23.47
N LYS A 2 -70.33 -60.34 -23.72
CA LYS A 2 -69.11 -59.50 -23.86
C LYS A 2 -68.75 -58.57 -22.68
N ASP A 3 -67.63 -58.84 -21.99
CA ASP A 3 -66.25 -58.32 -22.28
C ASP A 3 -66.24 -56.77 -22.27
N ASN A 4 -65.35 -56.03 -21.60
CA ASN A 4 -63.91 -56.22 -21.50
C ASN A 4 -63.29 -55.15 -20.57
N ALA A 5 -62.07 -55.43 -20.10
CA ALA A 5 -61.28 -54.68 -19.14
C ALA A 5 -60.66 -53.36 -19.65
N LYS A 6 -60.18 -52.52 -18.72
CA LYS A 6 -58.80 -51.97 -18.77
C LYS A 6 -58.33 -51.32 -17.45
N ASN A 7 -57.18 -51.81 -17.01
CA ASN A 7 -56.26 -51.31 -15.99
C ASN A 7 -55.96 -49.82 -16.09
N GLY A 8 -55.78 -49.19 -14.93
CA GLY A 8 -55.19 -47.87 -14.75
C GLY A 8 -54.43 -47.79 -13.43
N THR A 9 -53.19 -48.28 -13.50
CA THR A 9 -52.08 -48.31 -12.54
C THR A 9 -52.10 -47.26 -11.43
N VAL A 10 -52.03 -47.74 -10.18
CA VAL A 10 -51.64 -46.96 -9.00
C VAL A 10 -50.17 -46.57 -9.17
N ASN A 11 -49.90 -45.31 -9.48
CA ASN A 11 -48.56 -44.74 -9.36
C ASN A 11 -48.23 -44.61 -7.88
N GLY A 12 -47.56 -45.63 -7.34
CA GLY A 12 -46.79 -45.50 -6.11
C GLY A 12 -45.73 -44.43 -6.34
N VAL A 13 -45.93 -43.26 -5.74
CA VAL A 13 -44.88 -42.27 -5.57
C VAL A 13 -43.84 -42.93 -4.67
N ALA A 14 -42.75 -43.40 -5.26
CA ALA A 14 -41.57 -43.78 -4.51
C ALA A 14 -41.09 -42.52 -3.78
N VAL A 15 -41.36 -42.45 -2.47
CA VAL A 15 -40.71 -41.49 -1.59
C VAL A 15 -39.25 -41.92 -1.56
N SER A 16 -38.42 -41.35 -2.42
CA SER A 16 -36.97 -41.50 -2.37
C SER A 16 -36.52 -41.05 -0.98
N SER A 17 -36.11 -42.00 -0.15
CA SER A 17 -35.59 -41.71 1.18
C SER A 17 -34.41 -40.75 1.05
N ILE A 18 -34.53 -39.55 1.62
CA ILE A 18 -33.45 -38.56 1.61
C ILE A 18 -32.23 -39.23 2.27
N PRO A 19 -31.06 -39.32 1.59
CA PRO A 19 -29.91 -40.01 2.14
C PRO A 19 -29.44 -39.33 3.44
N ILE A 20 -29.42 -40.12 4.52
CA ILE A 20 -29.03 -39.66 5.86
C ILE A 20 -27.61 -40.14 6.14
N VAL A 21 -26.76 -39.22 6.61
CA VAL A 21 -25.43 -39.51 7.15
C VAL A 21 -25.53 -39.56 8.67
N VAL A 22 -24.99 -40.62 9.27
CA VAL A 22 -24.91 -40.79 10.72
C VAL A 22 -23.51 -40.39 11.17
N ILE A 23 -23.41 -39.40 12.04
CA ILE A 23 -22.14 -38.88 12.56
C ILE A 23 -22.05 -39.16 14.05
N HIS A 24 -21.09 -39.99 14.44
CA HIS A 24 -20.74 -40.32 15.81
C HIS A 24 -19.70 -39.32 16.30
N VAL A 25 -20.10 -38.41 17.18
CA VAL A 25 -19.19 -37.40 17.74
C VAL A 25 -18.73 -37.85 19.11
N ILE A 26 -17.41 -37.93 19.29
CA ILE A 26 -16.76 -38.42 20.49
C ILE A 26 -15.89 -37.30 21.06
N ASP A 27 -16.21 -36.83 22.26
CA ASP A 27 -15.41 -35.91 23.03
C ASP A 27 -14.59 -36.71 24.05
N GLU A 28 -13.34 -37.00 23.71
CA GLU A 28 -12.42 -37.77 24.55
C GLU A 28 -12.09 -37.06 25.86
N TYR A 29 -11.99 -35.73 25.82
CA TYR A 29 -11.62 -34.92 26.98
C TYR A 29 -12.72 -34.90 28.03
N ARG A 30 -13.97 -34.73 27.60
CA ARG A 30 -15.16 -34.74 28.49
C ARG A 30 -15.77 -36.13 28.67
N GLN A 31 -15.22 -37.15 28.03
CA GLN A 31 -15.73 -38.53 28.03
C GLN A 31 -17.21 -38.59 27.67
N SER A 32 -17.62 -37.89 26.62
CA SER A 32 -19.02 -37.85 26.18
C SER A 32 -19.13 -38.14 24.69
N SER A 33 -20.18 -38.84 24.28
CA SER A 33 -20.43 -39.15 22.87
C SER A 33 -21.88 -38.86 22.49
N LYS A 34 -22.10 -38.43 21.26
CA LYS A 34 -23.45 -38.17 20.74
C LYS A 34 -23.54 -38.47 19.25
N ILE A 35 -24.65 -39.06 18.85
CA ILE A 35 -24.94 -39.40 17.45
C ILE A 35 -25.80 -38.29 16.83
N PHE A 36 -25.40 -37.82 15.66
CA PHE A 36 -26.12 -36.82 14.88
C PHE A 36 -26.53 -37.42 13.53
N LYS A 37 -27.82 -37.29 13.19
CA LYS A 37 -28.35 -37.66 11.87
C LYS A 37 -28.49 -36.40 11.02
N CYS A 38 -27.86 -36.37 9.85
CA CYS A 38 -27.82 -35.21 8.96
C CYS A 38 -28.27 -35.61 7.55
N GLN A 39 -29.03 -34.73 6.88
CA GLN A 39 -29.30 -34.90 5.46
C GLN A 39 -28.00 -34.69 4.68
N ARG A 40 -27.66 -35.63 3.80
CA ARG A 40 -26.41 -35.61 3.04
C ARG A 40 -26.22 -34.32 2.25
N GLU A 41 -27.25 -33.87 1.54
CA GLU A 41 -27.20 -32.65 0.73
C GLU A 41 -26.91 -31.41 1.57
N LEU A 42 -27.61 -31.24 2.71
CA LEU A 42 -27.38 -30.13 3.63
C LEU A 42 -25.94 -30.19 4.21
N LEU A 43 -25.47 -31.38 4.59
CA LEU A 43 -24.12 -31.56 5.10
C LEU A 43 -23.06 -31.16 4.06
N LEU A 44 -23.20 -31.59 2.82
CA LEU A 44 -22.27 -31.26 1.73
C LEU A 44 -22.33 -29.79 1.32
N THR A 45 -23.51 -29.17 1.45
CA THR A 45 -23.70 -27.74 1.14
C THR A 45 -23.03 -26.85 2.18
N GLU A 46 -23.18 -27.17 3.46
CA GLU A 46 -22.70 -26.31 4.56
C GLU A 46 -21.27 -26.63 5.03
N MET A 47 -20.88 -27.89 5.03
CA MET A 47 -19.60 -28.37 5.56
C MET A 47 -18.77 -28.99 4.45
N LYS A 48 -18.07 -28.14 3.69
CA LYS A 48 -17.33 -28.55 2.48
C LYS A 48 -16.24 -29.58 2.76
N TYR A 49 -15.73 -29.66 3.98
CA TYR A 49 -14.80 -30.70 4.41
C TYR A 49 -15.30 -32.12 4.06
N PHE A 50 -16.61 -32.38 4.23
CA PHE A 50 -17.18 -33.70 3.93
C PHE A 50 -17.34 -33.99 2.44
N GLN A 51 -17.23 -32.99 1.55
CA GLN A 51 -17.34 -33.21 0.10
C GLN A 51 -16.29 -34.20 -0.41
N ALA A 52 -15.04 -34.11 0.07
CA ALA A 52 -13.97 -35.02 -0.34
C ALA A 52 -14.25 -36.50 -0.02
N TYR A 53 -15.01 -36.77 1.04
CA TYR A 53 -15.27 -38.13 1.53
C TYR A 53 -16.60 -38.69 1.03
N LEU A 54 -17.59 -37.81 0.80
CA LEU A 54 -18.95 -38.22 0.51
C LEU A 54 -19.27 -38.18 -0.99
N SER A 55 -18.63 -37.33 -1.79
CA SER A 55 -19.03 -37.10 -3.19
C SER A 55 -18.95 -38.33 -4.09
N GLY A 56 -18.15 -39.35 -3.75
CA GLY A 56 -18.03 -40.61 -4.50
C GLY A 56 -18.88 -41.79 -3.98
N ALA A 57 -19.58 -41.64 -2.86
CA ALA A 57 -20.40 -42.70 -2.29
C ALA A 57 -21.78 -42.79 -2.99
N ASN A 58 -22.31 -44.01 -3.16
CA ASN A 58 -23.59 -44.24 -3.84
C ASN A 58 -24.74 -43.67 -2.99
N GLU A 59 -25.84 -43.28 -3.64
CA GLU A 59 -27.02 -42.69 -2.97
C GLU A 59 -27.73 -43.66 -1.99
N HIS A 60 -27.38 -44.95 -2.01
CA HIS A 60 -27.95 -45.99 -1.18
C HIS A 60 -27.04 -46.45 -0.03
N ASP A 61 -25.84 -45.88 0.10
CA ASP A 61 -24.91 -46.28 1.16
C ASP A 61 -25.36 -45.68 2.51
N GLU A 62 -25.52 -46.52 3.53
CA GLU A 62 -25.63 -46.07 4.91
C GLU A 62 -24.25 -45.55 5.36
N ILE A 63 -24.06 -44.24 5.34
CA ILE A 63 -22.76 -43.64 5.65
C ILE A 63 -22.69 -43.30 7.14
N GLU A 64 -21.79 -43.99 7.83
CA GLU A 64 -21.44 -43.74 9.23
C GLU A 64 -20.04 -43.13 9.32
N ILE A 65 -19.93 -41.99 10.02
CA ILE A 65 -18.68 -41.25 10.20
C ILE A 65 -18.45 -41.06 11.70
N SER A 66 -17.22 -41.25 12.17
CA SER A 66 -16.82 -40.88 13.53
C SER A 66 -15.97 -39.62 13.50
N VAL A 67 -16.25 -38.66 14.41
CA VAL A 67 -15.53 -37.38 14.54
C VAL A 67 -15.18 -37.17 16.00
N HIS A 68 -13.92 -36.84 16.27
CA HIS A 68 -13.42 -36.61 17.63
C HIS A 68 -13.36 -35.09 17.90
N CYS A 69 -14.33 -34.54 18.61
CA CYS A 69 -14.39 -33.11 18.94
C CYS A 69 -15.34 -32.81 20.11
N ASP A 70 -15.37 -31.54 20.58
CA ASP A 70 -16.32 -31.12 21.62
C ASP A 70 -17.77 -31.28 21.14
N VAL A 71 -18.51 -32.17 21.80
CA VAL A 71 -19.89 -32.54 21.45
C VAL A 71 -20.83 -31.32 21.50
N LYS A 72 -20.60 -30.36 22.39
CA LYS A 72 -21.45 -29.16 22.51
C LYS A 72 -21.21 -28.20 21.35
N ILE A 73 -19.96 -28.02 20.95
CA ILE A 73 -19.61 -27.20 19.77
C ILE A 73 -20.20 -27.83 18.52
N PHE A 74 -20.02 -29.13 18.30
CA PHE A 74 -20.60 -29.80 17.14
C PHE A 74 -22.13 -29.70 17.11
N ALA A 75 -22.79 -29.86 18.25
CA ALA A 75 -24.24 -29.66 18.36
C ALA A 75 -24.68 -28.24 17.97
N LEU A 76 -23.89 -27.22 18.33
CA LEU A 76 -24.13 -25.84 17.93
C LEU A 76 -23.98 -25.66 16.42
N LEU A 77 -22.97 -26.26 15.79
CA LEU A 77 -22.78 -26.22 14.33
C LEU A 77 -23.93 -26.90 13.58
N ILE A 78 -24.37 -28.07 14.03
CA ILE A 78 -25.55 -28.75 13.45
C ILE A 78 -26.80 -27.89 13.59
N LYS A 79 -26.98 -27.23 14.75
CA LYS A 79 -28.10 -26.31 14.96
C LYS A 79 -28.01 -25.10 14.03
N TYR A 80 -26.82 -24.56 13.81
CA TYR A 80 -26.59 -23.46 12.87
C TYR A 80 -26.98 -23.86 11.44
N MET A 81 -26.45 -24.98 10.92
CA MET A 81 -26.78 -25.47 9.59
C MET A 81 -28.28 -25.66 9.36
N ARG A 82 -28.97 -26.32 10.31
CA ARG A 82 -30.42 -26.60 10.19
C ARG A 82 -31.29 -25.35 10.21
N ASN A 83 -30.76 -24.26 10.76
CA ASN A 83 -31.46 -22.99 10.86
C ASN A 83 -31.05 -22.00 9.76
N ARG A 84 -30.14 -22.39 8.85
CA ARG A 84 -29.77 -21.57 7.69
C ARG A 84 -31.03 -21.30 6.85
N GLY A 85 -31.21 -20.05 6.45
CA GLY A 85 -32.42 -19.57 5.76
C GLY A 85 -33.56 -19.13 6.69
N ARG A 86 -33.49 -19.38 8.01
CA ARG A 86 -34.47 -18.85 9.00
C ARG A 86 -33.97 -17.59 9.74
N GLY A 87 -32.79 -17.08 9.38
CA GLY A 87 -32.19 -15.87 9.99
C GLY A 87 -31.72 -16.04 11.44
N LEU A 88 -31.77 -17.26 12.00
CA LEU A 88 -31.35 -17.54 13.37
C LEU A 88 -29.83 -17.68 13.44
N LYS A 89 -29.15 -16.66 13.97
CA LYS A 89 -27.70 -16.66 14.17
C LYS A 89 -27.27 -17.57 15.33
N PRO A 90 -26.07 -18.14 15.27
CA PRO A 90 -25.52 -18.92 16.37
C PRO A 90 -25.25 -17.99 17.55
N HIS A 91 -25.43 -18.50 18.76
CA HIS A 91 -25.14 -17.74 19.97
C HIS A 91 -23.62 -17.69 20.23
N ILE A 92 -22.95 -16.76 19.54
CA ILE A 92 -21.50 -16.52 19.64
C ILE A 92 -21.22 -15.65 20.88
N THR A 93 -20.22 -16.05 21.67
CA THR A 93 -19.77 -15.37 22.89
C THR A 93 -18.25 -15.45 23.00
N LEU A 94 -17.63 -14.57 23.78
CA LEU A 94 -16.19 -14.62 24.05
C LEU A 94 -15.68 -15.98 24.57
N LYS A 95 -16.54 -16.76 25.24
CA LYS A 95 -16.18 -18.07 25.82
C LYS A 95 -16.15 -19.21 24.81
N ASN A 96 -16.99 -19.14 23.77
CA ASN A 96 -17.14 -20.23 22.79
C ASN A 96 -16.61 -19.87 21.40
N ILE A 97 -16.31 -18.60 21.14
CA ILE A 97 -15.99 -18.14 19.78
C ILE A 97 -14.76 -18.79 19.19
N VAL A 98 -13.68 -18.97 19.95
CA VAL A 98 -12.46 -19.62 19.42
C VAL A 98 -12.74 -21.09 19.09
N SER A 99 -13.49 -21.80 19.93
CA SER A 99 -13.87 -23.18 19.65
C SER A 99 -14.81 -23.29 18.44
N ILE A 100 -15.75 -22.37 18.29
CA ILE A 100 -16.63 -22.30 17.11
C ILE A 100 -15.81 -22.00 15.86
N LEU A 101 -14.92 -21.01 15.91
CA LEU A 101 -14.10 -20.56 14.79
C LEU A 101 -13.13 -21.64 14.31
N VAL A 102 -12.42 -22.31 15.22
CA VAL A 102 -11.52 -23.43 14.87
C VAL A 102 -12.31 -24.58 14.24
N ALA A 103 -13.47 -24.93 14.80
CA ALA A 103 -14.30 -26.01 14.27
C ALA A 103 -14.95 -25.65 12.91
N SER A 104 -15.41 -24.40 12.75
CA SER A 104 -16.01 -23.93 11.49
C SER A 104 -14.97 -23.77 10.38
N GLU A 105 -13.75 -23.34 10.70
CA GLU A 105 -12.63 -23.30 9.77
C GLU A 105 -12.24 -24.71 9.32
N PHE A 106 -12.10 -25.66 10.26
CA PHE A 106 -11.78 -27.06 9.95
C PHE A 106 -12.85 -27.71 9.06
N LEU A 107 -14.13 -27.50 9.37
CA LEU A 107 -15.25 -28.04 8.60
C LEU A 107 -15.57 -27.23 7.32
N GLN A 108 -14.78 -26.19 7.04
CA GLN A 108 -14.89 -25.31 5.87
C GLN A 108 -16.26 -24.62 5.73
N MET A 109 -16.78 -24.13 6.86
CA MET A 109 -18.03 -23.38 6.96
C MET A 109 -17.78 -21.86 6.84
N GLU A 110 -17.47 -21.39 5.63
CA GLU A 110 -16.94 -20.03 5.39
C GLU A 110 -17.86 -18.90 5.91
N GLU A 111 -19.19 -18.99 5.75
CA GLU A 111 -20.11 -17.96 6.25
C GLU A 111 -20.03 -17.82 7.78
N LEU A 112 -19.96 -18.93 8.49
CA LEU A 112 -19.84 -18.93 9.95
C LEU A 112 -18.47 -18.39 10.40
N VAL A 113 -17.41 -18.69 9.65
CA VAL A 113 -16.08 -18.10 9.88
C VAL A 113 -16.17 -16.57 9.76
N GLN A 114 -16.82 -16.05 8.74
CA GLN A 114 -17.01 -14.60 8.56
C GLN A 114 -17.86 -13.97 9.68
N GLU A 115 -18.93 -14.65 10.12
CA GLU A 115 -19.72 -14.20 11.28
C GLU A 115 -18.88 -14.14 12.57
N CYS A 116 -18.02 -15.13 12.81
CA CYS A 116 -17.10 -15.12 13.95
C CYS A 116 -16.06 -14.00 13.83
N VAL A 117 -15.43 -13.81 12.67
CA VAL A 117 -14.46 -12.74 12.41
C VAL A 117 -15.11 -11.36 12.64
N SER A 118 -16.31 -11.16 12.12
CA SER A 118 -17.07 -9.91 12.30
C SER A 118 -17.38 -9.65 13.78
N TYR A 119 -17.78 -10.68 14.54
CA TYR A 119 -17.99 -10.55 15.98
C TYR A 119 -16.69 -10.18 16.71
N ILE A 120 -15.57 -10.86 16.42
CA ILE A 120 -14.26 -10.56 17.03
C ILE A 120 -13.88 -9.10 16.75
N SER A 121 -13.99 -8.65 15.50
CA SER A 121 -13.66 -7.27 15.13
C SER A 121 -14.51 -6.23 15.87
N SER A 122 -15.77 -6.54 16.20
CA SER A 122 -16.65 -5.62 16.94
C SER A 122 -16.36 -5.53 18.45
N CYS A 123 -15.68 -6.53 19.03
CA CYS A 123 -15.40 -6.61 20.46
C CYS A 123 -13.92 -6.91 20.77
N MET A 124 -13.02 -6.48 19.89
CA MET A 124 -11.60 -6.88 19.90
C MET A 124 -10.89 -6.60 21.23
N GLN A 125 -11.15 -5.45 21.87
CA GLN A 125 -10.52 -5.12 23.15
C GLN A 125 -10.92 -6.11 24.26
N ASP A 126 -12.21 -6.49 24.33
CA ASP A 126 -12.69 -7.48 25.30
C ASP A 126 -12.13 -8.87 25.00
N PHE A 127 -11.99 -9.19 23.72
CA PHE A 127 -11.38 -10.43 23.25
C PHE A 127 -9.92 -10.58 23.69
N ILE A 128 -9.11 -9.52 23.55
CA ILE A 128 -7.73 -9.47 24.04
C ILE A 128 -7.69 -9.62 25.58
N ASN A 129 -8.56 -8.88 26.28
CA ASN A 129 -8.63 -8.88 27.74
C ASN A 129 -9.00 -10.25 28.33
N HIS A 130 -9.82 -11.03 27.61
CA HIS A 130 -10.27 -12.36 28.06
C HIS A 130 -9.16 -13.44 28.01
N ARG A 131 -7.91 -13.05 27.68
CA ARG A 131 -6.72 -13.91 27.62
C ARG A 131 -6.94 -15.20 26.83
N VAL A 132 -7.76 -15.16 25.79
CA VAL A 132 -7.97 -16.35 24.97
C VAL A 132 -6.65 -16.68 24.26
N SER A 133 -6.20 -17.93 24.40
CA SER A 133 -4.98 -18.37 23.72
C SER A 133 -5.26 -18.53 22.23
N LEU A 134 -4.65 -17.68 21.43
CA LEU A 134 -4.82 -17.63 19.98
C LEU A 134 -3.83 -18.54 19.25
N SER A 135 -3.03 -19.29 20.00
CA SER A 135 -2.12 -20.32 19.49
C SER A 135 -2.83 -21.37 18.62
N GLY A 136 -4.13 -21.56 18.79
CA GLY A 136 -4.93 -22.50 18.00
C GLY A 136 -5.55 -21.94 16.72
N LEU A 137 -5.40 -20.64 16.42
CA LEU A 137 -5.95 -20.06 15.19
C LEU A 137 -4.95 -20.19 14.04
N LEU A 138 -5.46 -20.52 12.85
CA LEU A 138 -4.67 -20.52 11.62
C LEU A 138 -4.31 -19.08 11.22
N ASP A 139 -3.16 -18.93 10.56
CA ASP A 139 -2.68 -17.65 10.03
C ASP A 139 -3.66 -17.03 9.02
N SER A 140 -4.41 -17.85 8.28
CA SER A 140 -5.51 -17.44 7.40
C SER A 140 -6.61 -16.69 8.17
N THR A 141 -7.04 -17.23 9.31
CA THR A 141 -8.05 -16.60 10.16
C THR A 141 -7.54 -15.29 10.76
N ILE A 142 -6.29 -15.26 11.23
CA ILE A 142 -5.68 -14.03 11.75
C ILE A 142 -5.62 -12.94 10.67
N THR A 143 -5.33 -13.33 9.43
CA THR A 143 -5.34 -12.42 8.27
C THR A 143 -6.74 -11.86 8.02
N LYS A 144 -7.78 -12.71 7.99
CA LYS A 144 -9.18 -12.26 7.85
C LYS A 144 -9.59 -11.29 8.97
N ILE A 145 -9.17 -11.56 10.21
CA ILE A 145 -9.41 -10.66 11.34
C ILE A 145 -8.71 -9.31 11.13
N ALA A 146 -7.43 -9.30 10.78
CA ALA A 146 -6.67 -8.07 10.51
C ALA A 146 -7.28 -7.24 9.37
N GLU A 147 -7.73 -7.91 8.30
CA GLU A 147 -8.42 -7.26 7.17
C GLU A 147 -9.74 -6.61 7.60
N SER A 148 -10.50 -7.25 8.49
CA SER A 148 -11.77 -6.73 9.01
C SER A 148 -11.64 -5.52 9.93
N CYS A 149 -10.48 -5.32 10.57
CA CYS A 149 -10.21 -4.17 11.45
C CYS A 149 -9.73 -2.95 10.66
N THR A 150 -10.12 -1.74 11.06
CA THR A 150 -9.48 -0.51 10.55
C THR A 150 -8.15 -0.27 11.24
N ILE A 151 -7.28 0.56 10.65
CA ILE A 151 -6.00 0.89 11.28
C ILE A 151 -6.19 1.68 12.57
N GLU A 152 -7.19 2.56 12.62
CA GLU A 152 -7.55 3.35 13.79
C GLU A 152 -8.01 2.42 14.93
N GLN A 153 -8.80 1.39 14.61
CA GLN A 153 -9.19 0.38 15.59
C GLN A 153 -7.96 -0.32 16.15
N LEU A 154 -7.05 -0.81 15.28
CA LEU A 154 -5.83 -1.52 15.71
C LEU A 154 -4.90 -0.64 16.55
N GLN A 155 -4.83 0.66 16.28
CA GLN A 155 -3.98 1.60 17.01
C GLN A 155 -4.49 1.90 18.42
N LEU A 156 -5.81 1.78 18.65
CA LEU A 156 -6.43 2.03 19.96
C LEU A 156 -6.42 0.80 20.88
N LEU A 157 -6.03 -0.37 20.37
CA LEU A 157 -6.01 -1.60 21.15
C LEU A 157 -4.88 -1.59 22.18
N TYR A 158 -5.21 -2.04 23.38
CA TYR A 158 -4.25 -2.24 24.46
C TYR A 158 -4.00 -3.73 24.66
N ASP A 159 -2.79 -4.19 24.30
CA ASP A 159 -2.31 -5.57 24.48
C ASP A 159 -0.93 -5.56 25.16
N PRO A 160 -0.86 -5.46 26.50
CA PRO A 160 0.41 -5.31 27.22
C PRO A 160 1.29 -6.56 27.15
N GLN A 161 0.75 -7.71 26.73
CA GLN A 161 1.51 -8.97 26.59
C GLN A 161 1.81 -9.29 25.13
N ASP A 162 1.41 -8.41 24.20
CA ASP A 162 1.55 -8.54 22.75
C ASP A 162 1.23 -9.96 22.24
N LYS A 163 0.09 -10.50 22.67
CA LYS A 163 -0.32 -11.87 22.30
C LYS A 163 -0.84 -11.94 20.88
N ILE A 164 -1.40 -10.85 20.38
CA ILE A 164 -2.05 -10.80 19.06
C ILE A 164 -1.87 -9.46 18.36
N LEU A 165 -1.72 -8.35 19.09
CA LEU A 165 -1.78 -7.03 18.50
C LEU A 165 -0.72 -6.82 17.41
N SER A 166 0.56 -7.09 17.70
CA SER A 166 1.63 -6.99 16.70
C SER A 166 1.39 -7.92 15.51
N LYS A 167 0.86 -9.13 15.76
CA LYS A 167 0.56 -10.08 14.68
C LYS A 167 -0.57 -9.59 13.77
N LEU A 168 -1.61 -8.95 14.32
CA LEU A 168 -2.69 -8.34 13.52
C LEU A 168 -2.17 -7.15 12.72
N GLN A 169 -1.38 -6.28 13.34
CA GLN A 169 -0.77 -5.14 12.67
C GLN A 169 0.17 -5.59 11.54
N GLN A 170 0.97 -6.63 11.79
CA GLN A 170 1.79 -7.28 10.76
C GLN A 170 0.92 -7.78 9.59
N LYS A 171 -0.13 -8.56 9.86
CA LYS A 171 -1.03 -9.06 8.82
C LYS A 171 -1.72 -7.92 8.06
N LYS A 172 -2.00 -6.78 8.71
CA LYS A 172 -2.55 -5.60 8.05
C LYS A 172 -1.56 -4.97 7.06
N VAL A 173 -0.28 -4.89 7.43
CA VAL A 173 0.78 -4.41 6.55
C VAL A 173 0.97 -5.36 5.37
N GLU A 174 1.06 -6.67 5.62
CA GLU A 174 1.17 -7.71 4.58
C GLU A 174 -0.01 -7.63 3.59
N ALA A 175 -1.24 -7.45 4.08
CA ALA A 175 -2.43 -7.32 3.25
C ALA A 175 -2.39 -6.09 2.33
N ILE A 176 -1.87 -4.96 2.81
CA ILE A 176 -1.74 -3.73 1.98
C ILE A 176 -0.68 -3.91 0.91
N VAL A 177 0.46 -4.50 1.25
CA VAL A 177 1.51 -4.80 0.26
C VAL A 177 0.98 -5.76 -0.82
N SER A 178 0.21 -6.77 -0.41
CA SER A 178 -0.45 -7.70 -1.34
C SER A 178 -1.51 -7.00 -2.21
N ASP A 179 -2.35 -6.13 -1.66
CA ASP A 179 -3.33 -5.34 -2.44
C ASP A 179 -2.64 -4.41 -3.46
N LEU A 180 -1.49 -3.84 -3.12
CA LEU A 180 -0.70 -3.04 -4.06
C LEU A 180 -0.15 -3.91 -5.20
N GLN A 181 0.44 -5.07 -4.89
CA GLN A 181 0.99 -6.01 -5.86
C GLN A 181 -0.10 -6.59 -6.79
N THR A 182 -1.26 -6.96 -6.26
CA THR A 182 -2.40 -7.47 -7.07
C THR A 182 -2.95 -6.44 -8.04
N ARG A 183 -2.75 -5.15 -7.75
CA ARG A 183 -3.11 -4.01 -8.62
C ARG A 183 -1.94 -3.56 -9.51
N GLU A 184 -0.90 -4.38 -9.66
CA GLU A 184 0.32 -4.10 -10.44
C GLU A 184 1.06 -2.82 -9.98
N ARG A 185 0.85 -2.40 -8.73
CA ARG A 185 1.54 -1.25 -8.11
C ARG A 185 2.63 -1.79 -7.21
N HIS A 186 3.84 -1.87 -7.73
CA HIS A 186 4.97 -2.43 -6.99
C HIS A 186 5.63 -1.36 -6.11
N LEU A 187 5.74 -1.65 -4.83
CA LEU A 187 6.57 -0.88 -3.90
C LEU A 187 8.04 -1.18 -4.22
N GLU A 188 8.86 -0.15 -4.37
CA GLU A 188 10.27 -0.24 -4.71
C GLU A 188 11.09 0.67 -3.78
N LEU A 189 12.38 0.35 -3.59
CA LEU A 189 13.31 1.21 -2.87
C LEU A 189 14.11 2.05 -3.85
N CYS A 190 14.14 3.36 -3.67
CA CYS A 190 14.92 4.25 -4.52
C CYS A 190 16.42 4.09 -4.25
N MET A 191 17.22 3.87 -5.29
CA MET A 191 18.67 3.71 -5.15
C MET A 191 19.40 5.01 -4.76
N TYR A 192 18.80 6.18 -5.02
CA TYR A 192 19.41 7.48 -4.74
C TYR A 192 19.07 8.00 -3.33
N CYS A 193 17.78 8.18 -3.03
CA CYS A 193 17.37 8.73 -1.73
C CYS A 193 17.11 7.67 -0.65
N GLY A 194 17.10 6.38 -1.00
CA GLY A 194 16.80 5.29 -0.05
C GLY A 194 15.37 5.31 0.50
N LEU A 195 14.43 5.97 -0.21
CA LEU A 195 13.02 6.04 0.16
C LEU A 195 12.20 5.04 -0.65
N LEU A 196 11.15 4.51 -0.02
CA LEU A 196 10.13 3.73 -0.71
C LEU A 196 9.31 4.61 -1.64
N PHE A 197 8.93 4.06 -2.79
CA PHE A 197 8.06 4.70 -3.77
C PHE A 197 7.28 3.64 -4.56
N LEU A 198 6.21 4.06 -5.25
CA LEU A 198 5.49 3.19 -6.19
C LEU A 198 6.13 3.26 -7.57
N LYS A 199 6.43 2.10 -8.15
CA LYS A 199 6.92 2.00 -9.52
C LYS A 199 5.89 2.57 -10.51
N ASP A 200 6.37 3.32 -11.49
CA ASP A 200 5.57 3.95 -12.55
C ASP A 200 4.53 4.97 -12.08
N ASP A 201 4.65 5.47 -10.84
CA ASP A 201 3.76 6.54 -10.36
C ASP A 201 4.10 7.89 -10.99
N ARG A 202 3.32 8.26 -12.01
CA ARG A 202 3.45 9.55 -12.70
C ARG A 202 3.02 10.75 -11.86
N ASN A 203 2.28 10.52 -10.77
CA ASN A 203 1.77 11.55 -9.86
C ASN A 203 2.53 11.53 -8.52
N GLY A 204 3.63 10.78 -8.45
CA GLY A 204 4.47 10.67 -7.27
C GLY A 204 5.39 11.89 -7.12
N ALA A 205 5.76 12.18 -5.87
CA ALA A 205 6.83 13.14 -5.61
C ALA A 205 8.13 12.71 -6.30
N GLY A 206 8.85 13.65 -6.90
CA GLY A 206 10.12 13.38 -7.56
C GLY A 206 11.26 13.07 -6.58
N CYS A 207 12.30 12.39 -7.06
CA CYS A 207 13.49 12.09 -6.25
C CYS A 207 14.51 13.23 -6.30
N PHE A 208 14.74 13.89 -5.16
CA PHE A 208 15.67 15.03 -5.10
C PHE A 208 17.16 14.67 -5.07
N GLU A 209 17.48 13.42 -4.75
CA GLU A 209 18.86 12.90 -4.75
C GLU A 209 19.24 12.27 -6.11
N SER A 210 18.31 12.29 -7.07
CA SER A 210 18.52 11.74 -8.42
C SER A 210 19.08 12.79 -9.39
N LYS A 211 19.32 12.36 -10.63
CA LYS A 211 19.56 13.29 -11.74
C LYS A 211 18.26 14.00 -12.11
N PHE A 212 18.35 15.31 -12.29
CA PHE A 212 17.22 16.14 -12.70
C PHE A 212 17.12 16.27 -14.22
N TYR A 213 15.87 16.39 -14.68
CA TYR A 213 15.50 16.67 -16.06
C TYR A 213 14.63 17.93 -16.10
N ILE A 214 14.69 18.67 -17.20
CA ILE A 214 13.81 19.83 -17.41
C ILE A 214 12.51 19.32 -18.04
N GLY A 215 11.41 19.52 -17.31
CA GLY A 215 10.06 19.21 -17.76
C GLY A 215 9.58 20.15 -18.86
N VAL A 216 8.42 19.83 -19.43
CA VAL A 216 7.85 20.55 -20.57
C VAL A 216 7.46 22.00 -20.24
N HIS A 217 7.36 22.34 -18.96
CA HIS A 217 7.07 23.70 -18.47
C HIS A 217 8.28 24.35 -17.79
N GLY A 218 9.49 23.78 -17.94
CA GLY A 218 10.72 24.32 -17.36
C GLY A 218 10.95 23.95 -15.89
N GLU A 219 10.13 23.06 -15.34
CA GLU A 219 10.29 22.51 -13.99
C GLU A 219 11.45 21.50 -13.91
N LEU A 220 12.13 21.44 -12.77
CA LEU A 220 13.17 20.44 -12.53
C LEU A 220 12.53 19.18 -11.91
N ILE A 221 12.67 18.06 -12.60
CA ILE A 221 12.04 16.78 -12.25
C ILE A 221 13.13 15.76 -11.98
N GLY A 222 13.18 15.24 -10.76
CA GLY A 222 13.98 14.07 -10.42
C GLY A 222 13.11 12.80 -10.40
N HIS A 223 13.62 11.70 -10.93
CA HIS A 223 12.88 10.42 -10.97
C HIS A 223 13.45 9.42 -9.96
N HIS A 224 12.56 8.74 -9.26
CA HIS A 224 12.95 7.58 -8.46
C HIS A 224 13.38 6.44 -9.38
N GLU A 225 14.51 5.80 -9.06
CA GLU A 225 15.00 4.63 -9.78
C GLU A 225 15.11 3.46 -8.80
N ALA A 226 14.51 2.33 -9.19
CA ALA A 226 14.41 1.15 -8.35
C ALA A 226 15.80 0.52 -8.12
N LYS A 227 16.09 0.19 -6.86
CA LYS A 227 17.30 -0.57 -6.51
C LYS A 227 17.18 -1.99 -7.06
N ALA A 228 18.13 -2.36 -7.93
CA ALA A 228 18.19 -3.70 -8.49
C ALA A 228 18.24 -4.78 -7.40
N GLY A 229 17.36 -5.78 -7.50
CA GLY A 229 17.29 -6.93 -6.60
C GLY A 229 16.66 -6.65 -5.23
N TRP A 230 16.13 -5.45 -4.98
CA TRP A 230 15.38 -5.16 -3.76
C TRP A 230 13.99 -5.82 -3.80
N GLN A 231 13.53 -6.32 -2.65
CA GLN A 231 12.23 -6.94 -2.49
C GLN A 231 11.58 -6.47 -1.18
N VAL A 232 10.30 -6.10 -1.23
CA VAL A 232 9.55 -5.65 -0.06
C VAL A 232 9.45 -6.75 1.00
N GLU A 233 9.38 -8.02 0.59
CA GLU A 233 9.34 -9.16 1.48
C GLU A 233 10.60 -9.26 2.36
N THR A 234 11.78 -8.96 1.80
CA THR A 234 13.04 -8.92 2.56
C THR A 234 13.02 -7.79 3.59
N PHE A 235 12.52 -6.62 3.21
CA PHE A 235 12.34 -5.50 4.15
C PHE A 235 11.39 -5.85 5.30
N LEU A 236 10.24 -6.47 5.01
CA LEU A 236 9.30 -6.89 6.05
C LEU A 236 9.90 -7.97 6.97
N GLN A 237 10.75 -8.85 6.46
CA GLN A 237 11.47 -9.86 7.27
C GLN A 237 12.47 -9.22 8.23
N GLU A 238 13.20 -8.19 7.81
CA GLU A 238 14.14 -7.45 8.66
C GLU A 238 13.41 -6.66 9.75
N VAL A 239 12.33 -5.97 9.39
CA VAL A 239 11.44 -5.29 10.35
C VAL A 239 10.90 -6.29 11.38
N LYS A 240 10.50 -7.49 10.94
CA LYS A 240 10.03 -8.55 11.84
C LYS A 240 11.11 -9.04 12.81
N ALA A 241 12.38 -8.97 12.42
CA ALA A 241 13.51 -9.34 13.27
C ALA A 241 13.90 -8.22 14.26
N ASP A 242 13.55 -6.96 13.96
CA ASP A 242 13.81 -5.81 14.83
C ASP A 242 12.62 -5.52 15.76
N ASN A 243 12.78 -5.86 17.04
CA ASN A 243 11.75 -5.65 18.06
C ASN A 243 11.57 -4.17 18.46
N ASN A 244 12.40 -3.24 17.96
CA ASN A 244 12.29 -1.82 18.31
C ASN A 244 11.27 -1.06 17.44
N ILE A 245 10.86 -1.66 16.32
CA ILE A 245 9.95 -1.05 15.36
C ILE A 245 8.57 -1.70 15.50
N SER A 246 7.55 -0.89 15.76
CA SER A 246 6.17 -1.37 15.78
C SER A 246 5.62 -1.52 14.36
N TRP A 247 4.75 -2.51 14.15
CA TRP A 247 4.09 -2.72 12.86
C TRP A 247 3.18 -1.55 12.45
N ILE A 248 2.64 -0.81 13.43
CA ILE A 248 1.90 0.42 13.15
C ILE A 248 2.80 1.53 12.58
N ALA A 249 4.06 1.63 13.01
CA ALA A 249 5.03 2.56 12.42
C ALA A 249 5.38 2.15 10.98
N VAL A 250 5.51 0.85 10.71
CA VAL A 250 5.77 0.29 9.38
C VAL A 250 4.61 0.60 8.44
N PHE A 251 3.37 0.42 8.91
CA PHE A 251 2.17 0.81 8.18
C PHE A 251 2.22 2.29 7.77
N TRP A 252 2.46 3.19 8.73
CA TRP A 252 2.48 4.63 8.46
C TRP A 252 3.67 5.06 7.62
N TYR A 253 4.81 4.37 7.72
CA TYR A 253 5.94 4.56 6.84
C TYR A 253 5.59 4.20 5.38
N ILE A 254 5.02 3.02 5.13
CA ILE A 254 4.63 2.59 3.78
C ILE A 254 3.55 3.52 3.22
N LEU A 255 2.46 3.70 3.95
CA LEU A 255 1.36 4.56 3.50
C LEU A 255 1.83 6.00 3.29
N GLY A 256 2.67 6.50 4.19
CA GLY A 256 3.25 7.82 4.12
C GLY A 256 4.17 8.04 2.91
N SER A 257 4.70 6.96 2.35
CA SER A 257 5.59 6.97 1.17
C SER A 257 4.84 6.95 -0.15
N ILE A 258 3.62 6.40 -0.17
CA ILE A 258 2.85 6.16 -1.40
C ILE A 258 1.65 7.09 -1.57
N GLU A 259 1.27 7.81 -0.51
CA GLU A 259 0.20 8.80 -0.56
C GLU A 259 0.76 10.20 -0.80
N TYR A 260 0.37 10.78 -1.93
CA TYR A 260 0.82 12.11 -2.38
C TYR A 260 -0.32 13.14 -2.36
N TYR A 261 -0.01 14.41 -2.23
CA TYR A 261 -0.98 15.50 -2.36
C TYR A 261 -0.30 16.75 -2.91
N ARG A 262 -1.10 17.64 -3.51
CA ARG A 262 -0.60 18.92 -4.01
C ARG A 262 -0.76 20.01 -2.97
N CYS A 263 0.34 20.68 -2.63
CA CYS A 263 0.33 21.76 -1.65
C CYS A 263 -0.18 23.09 -2.26
N THR A 264 -1.06 23.82 -1.56
CA THR A 264 -1.54 25.16 -1.96
C THR A 264 -0.45 26.22 -1.84
N GLY A 265 0.49 26.05 -0.91
CA GLY A 265 1.60 26.96 -0.64
C GLY A 265 2.72 26.81 -1.66
N CYS A 266 3.48 25.72 -1.57
CA CYS A 266 4.63 25.50 -2.45
C CYS A 266 4.28 25.00 -3.86
N LYS A 267 3.01 24.66 -4.14
CA LYS A 267 2.51 24.15 -5.43
C LYS A 267 3.13 22.83 -5.91
N ARG A 268 3.91 22.13 -5.06
CA ARG A 268 4.54 20.84 -5.34
C ARG A 268 3.63 19.68 -4.96
N GLU A 269 3.91 18.53 -5.55
CA GLU A 269 3.41 17.23 -5.08
C GLU A 269 4.34 16.75 -3.97
N CYS A 270 3.72 16.42 -2.83
CA CYS A 270 4.44 16.07 -1.61
C CYS A 270 3.83 14.78 -1.06
N SER A 271 4.69 13.93 -0.50
CA SER A 271 4.24 12.75 0.23
C SER A 271 3.66 13.14 1.59
N LEU A 272 2.84 12.27 2.19
CA LEU A 272 2.39 12.43 3.59
C LEU A 272 3.55 12.53 4.58
N ARG A 273 4.69 11.93 4.27
CA ARG A 273 5.89 12.06 5.10
C ARG A 273 6.42 13.49 5.14
N GLU A 274 6.38 14.21 4.03
CA GLU A 274 6.91 15.57 3.93
C GLU A 274 5.94 16.61 4.53
N LEU A 275 4.83 16.20 5.15
CA LEU A 275 3.75 17.09 5.59
C LEU A 275 4.20 18.25 6.47
N GLN A 276 5.24 18.09 7.28
CA GLN A 276 5.78 19.15 8.13
C GLN A 276 6.96 19.94 7.51
N ASP A 277 7.36 19.60 6.28
CA ASP A 277 8.55 20.11 5.60
C ASP A 277 8.20 20.98 4.38
N CYS A 278 7.17 21.85 4.49
CA CYS A 278 6.90 22.86 3.48
C CYS A 278 7.89 24.00 3.61
N ALA A 279 9.01 23.87 2.94
CA ALA A 279 10.06 24.87 2.93
C ALA A 279 9.64 26.11 2.10
N TYR A 280 9.87 27.31 2.67
CA TYR A 280 9.53 28.61 2.08
C TYR A 280 10.48 29.72 2.56
N HIS A 281 10.46 30.84 1.85
CA HIS A 281 11.15 32.07 2.25
C HIS A 281 10.12 33.09 2.74
N PRO A 282 10.14 33.51 4.02
CA PRO A 282 9.22 34.53 4.54
C PRO A 282 9.58 35.95 4.09
N GLY A 283 10.82 36.16 3.65
CA GLY A 283 11.35 37.48 3.34
C GLY A 283 11.14 37.91 1.90
N ASP A 284 10.88 39.20 1.71
CA ASP A 284 10.76 39.83 0.40
C ASP A 284 12.01 39.68 -0.48
N ILE A 285 11.80 39.81 -1.78
CA ILE A 285 12.87 39.84 -2.79
C ILE A 285 13.54 41.21 -2.78
N ILE A 286 14.85 41.24 -2.55
CA ILE A 286 15.68 42.45 -2.57
C ILE A 286 16.50 42.48 -3.87
N ASP A 287 16.55 43.64 -4.52
CA ASP A 287 17.45 43.94 -5.64
C ASP A 287 18.84 44.30 -5.10
N ASP A 288 19.73 43.31 -5.04
CA ASP A 288 21.15 43.47 -4.71
C ASP A 288 21.99 43.17 -5.95
N ARG A 289 21.95 44.09 -6.93
CA ARG A 289 22.56 43.90 -8.25
C ARG A 289 24.00 43.40 -8.14
N PRO A 290 24.37 42.32 -8.86
CA PRO A 290 23.70 41.78 -10.04
C PRO A 290 22.68 40.65 -9.80
N VAL A 291 22.34 40.30 -8.54
CA VAL A 291 21.51 39.12 -8.25
C VAL A 291 20.39 39.44 -7.26
N TYR A 292 19.16 39.07 -7.59
CA TYR A 292 18.04 39.16 -6.66
C TYR A 292 18.18 38.13 -5.53
N LYS A 293 17.93 38.55 -4.29
CA LYS A 293 18.08 37.71 -3.09
C LYS A 293 16.86 37.78 -2.19
N TYR A 294 16.62 36.74 -1.41
CA TYR A 294 15.61 36.77 -0.35
C TYR A 294 16.13 37.52 0.89
N SER A 295 15.37 38.49 1.38
CA SER A 295 15.73 39.28 2.58
C SER A 295 15.88 38.46 3.86
N CYS A 296 15.20 37.31 3.94
CA CYS A 296 15.20 36.44 5.11
C CYS A 296 16.50 35.66 5.32
N CYS A 297 17.27 35.39 4.26
CA CYS A 297 18.45 34.52 4.35
C CYS A 297 19.59 34.93 3.41
N GLY A 298 19.38 35.92 2.53
CA GLY A 298 20.38 36.38 1.56
C GLY A 298 20.62 35.42 0.39
N VAL A 299 19.89 34.30 0.33
CA VAL A 299 20.02 33.32 -0.76
C VAL A 299 19.54 33.96 -2.07
N PRO A 300 20.32 33.82 -3.17
CA PRO A 300 19.90 34.27 -4.47
C PRO A 300 18.68 33.48 -4.97
N ILE A 301 17.71 34.17 -5.57
CA ILE A 301 16.47 33.56 -6.08
C ILE A 301 16.75 32.50 -7.14
N PHE A 302 17.82 32.71 -7.91
CA PHE A 302 18.30 31.81 -8.94
C PHE A 302 19.67 31.28 -8.51
N SER A 303 19.65 30.16 -7.81
CA SER A 303 20.85 29.37 -7.47
C SER A 303 20.92 28.16 -8.40
N ALA A 304 22.11 27.79 -8.86
CA ALA A 304 22.30 26.50 -9.53
C ALA A 304 22.21 25.31 -8.55
N ASP A 305 22.25 25.61 -7.25
CA ASP A 305 22.11 24.65 -6.16
C ASP A 305 20.69 24.73 -5.59
N GLU A 306 19.85 23.75 -5.94
CA GLU A 306 18.45 23.65 -5.55
C GLU A 306 18.24 23.56 -4.03
N ASN A 307 19.22 23.04 -3.28
CA ASN A 307 19.12 22.95 -1.83
C ASN A 307 19.08 24.33 -1.18
N LEU A 308 19.70 25.34 -1.80
CA LEU A 308 19.59 26.72 -1.34
C LEU A 308 18.21 27.33 -1.67
N ILE A 309 17.55 26.91 -2.75
CA ILE A 309 16.25 27.45 -3.20
C ILE A 309 15.07 26.87 -2.39
N ARG A 310 15.30 25.79 -1.60
CA ARG A 310 14.22 25.07 -0.92
C ARG A 310 13.42 25.93 0.07
N GLY A 311 13.95 27.04 0.57
CA GLY A 311 13.31 27.84 1.61
C GLY A 311 14.13 27.83 2.89
N CYS A 312 14.25 28.98 3.55
CA CYS A 312 15.02 29.09 4.80
C CYS A 312 14.20 28.80 6.05
N GLN A 313 12.88 28.61 5.92
CA GLN A 313 11.97 28.20 6.99
C GLN A 313 11.06 27.09 6.49
N THR A 314 10.55 26.27 7.41
CA THR A 314 9.59 25.21 7.12
C THR A 314 8.26 25.48 7.81
N THR A 315 7.17 25.12 7.15
CA THR A 315 5.80 25.10 7.67
C THR A 315 5.14 23.78 7.31
N THR A 316 3.93 23.54 7.82
CA THR A 316 3.13 22.40 7.39
C THR A 316 2.54 22.64 6.00
N HIS A 317 2.64 21.66 5.09
CA HIS A 317 1.97 21.75 3.79
C HIS A 317 0.46 21.82 3.96
N THR A 318 -0.20 22.55 3.06
CA THR A 318 -1.66 22.70 3.05
C THR A 318 -2.23 22.10 1.78
N MET A 319 -3.19 21.18 1.84
CA MET A 319 -3.66 20.44 0.67
C MET A 319 -4.65 21.22 -0.20
N ILE A 320 -4.54 21.04 -1.53
CA ILE A 320 -5.58 21.37 -2.50
C ILE A 320 -6.51 20.13 -2.58
N HIS A 321 -7.79 20.25 -2.16
CA HIS A 321 -8.89 19.23 -2.17
C HIS A 321 -9.24 18.51 -0.84
N CYS A 322 -10.51 18.08 -0.74
CA CYS A 322 -11.16 17.55 0.47
C CYS A 322 -11.07 16.02 0.62
N ASP A 323 -10.93 15.27 -0.48
CA ASP A 323 -11.11 13.81 -0.47
C ASP A 323 -10.00 13.04 0.26
N ARG A 324 -8.77 13.57 0.28
CA ARG A 324 -7.63 12.97 1.01
C ARG A 324 -7.55 13.39 2.49
N ARG A 325 -8.43 14.29 2.96
CA ARG A 325 -8.41 14.80 4.33
C ARG A 325 -8.56 13.71 5.41
N PRO A 326 -9.39 12.66 5.25
CA PRO A 326 -9.52 11.63 6.28
C PRO A 326 -8.20 10.91 6.57
N ILE A 327 -7.48 10.47 5.52
CA ILE A 327 -6.20 9.76 5.67
C ILE A 327 -5.14 10.67 6.29
N VAL A 328 -5.08 11.93 5.88
CA VAL A 328 -4.14 12.92 6.44
C VAL A 328 -4.43 13.19 7.91
N ASN A 329 -5.70 13.31 8.29
CA ASN A 329 -6.10 13.47 9.68
C ASN A 329 -5.73 12.22 10.49
N SER A 330 -5.98 11.02 9.98
CA SER A 330 -5.54 9.77 10.63
C SER A 330 -4.01 9.72 10.76
N PHE A 331 -3.26 10.15 9.75
CA PHE A 331 -1.81 10.24 9.78
C PHE A 331 -1.32 11.21 10.87
N LEU A 332 -1.82 12.45 10.88
CA LEU A 332 -1.48 13.47 11.88
C LEU A 332 -1.84 13.04 13.31
N ASN A 333 -3.01 12.45 13.50
CA ASN A 333 -3.43 11.90 14.79
C ASN A 333 -2.52 10.77 15.24
N SER A 334 -1.96 10.00 14.31
CA SER A 334 -1.01 8.93 14.63
C SER A 334 0.37 9.48 14.93
N MET A 335 0.80 10.52 14.23
CA MET A 335 2.09 11.18 14.48
C MET A 335 2.11 11.92 15.83
N SER A 336 0.95 12.27 16.39
CA SER A 336 0.87 12.86 17.73
C SER A 336 1.08 11.84 18.85
N LEU A 337 1.08 10.53 18.55
CA LEU A 337 1.40 9.50 19.54
C LEU A 337 2.88 9.54 19.94
N PRO A 338 3.21 9.26 21.23
CA PRO A 338 4.58 9.27 21.70
C PRO A 338 5.49 8.35 20.89
N ASN A 339 6.67 8.85 20.52
CA ASN A 339 7.72 8.12 19.79
C ASN A 339 7.34 7.62 18.38
N MET A 340 6.12 7.85 17.88
CA MET A 340 5.69 7.34 16.57
C MET A 340 6.56 7.86 15.43
N TRP A 341 6.86 9.17 15.43
CA TRP A 341 7.74 9.78 14.42
C TRP A 341 9.16 9.18 14.45
N ALA A 342 9.68 8.91 15.65
CA ALA A 342 10.99 8.29 15.82
C ALA A 342 11.01 6.85 15.29
N GLN A 343 9.94 6.08 15.50
CA GLN A 343 9.81 4.73 14.96
C GLN A 343 9.67 4.72 13.42
N ILE A 344 8.90 5.64 12.84
CA ILE A 344 8.82 5.80 11.38
C ILE A 344 10.17 6.18 10.79
N SER A 345 10.91 7.07 11.45
CA SER A 345 12.27 7.44 11.06
C SER A 345 13.24 6.25 11.20
N ALA A 346 13.01 5.35 12.14
CA ALA A 346 13.77 4.10 12.26
C ALA A 346 13.46 3.13 11.11
N CYS A 347 12.18 2.98 10.71
CA CYS A 347 11.81 2.24 9.48
C CYS A 347 12.54 2.80 8.26
N GLU A 348 12.56 4.13 8.13
CA GLU A 348 13.27 4.80 7.05
C GLU A 348 14.77 4.51 7.09
N SER A 349 15.38 4.61 8.26
CA SER A 349 16.81 4.33 8.43
C SER A 349 17.14 2.89 8.03
N MET A 350 16.28 1.93 8.39
CA MET A 350 16.40 0.53 7.97
C MET A 350 16.32 0.39 6.45
N ALA A 351 15.32 1.01 5.81
CA ALA A 351 15.20 1.02 4.36
C ALA A 351 16.42 1.68 3.68
N ARG A 352 16.95 2.78 4.25
CA ARG A 352 18.16 3.46 3.74
C ARG A 352 19.44 2.64 3.92
N MET A 353 19.55 1.83 4.97
CA MET A 353 20.66 0.87 5.14
C MET A 353 20.63 -0.23 4.07
N GLN A 354 19.43 -0.59 3.60
CA GLN A 354 19.28 -1.41 2.40
C GLN A 354 19.45 -0.62 1.10
N GLY A 355 19.61 0.71 1.15
CA GLY A 355 20.08 1.52 0.02
C GLY A 355 21.58 1.34 -0.21
N SER A 356 22.11 1.75 -1.36
CA SER A 356 23.57 1.87 -1.48
C SER A 356 24.07 2.95 -0.51
N ALA A 357 25.19 2.71 0.16
CA ALA A 357 25.94 3.79 0.80
C ALA A 357 26.32 4.81 -0.29
N TRP A 358 25.57 5.90 -0.40
CA TRP A 358 26.12 7.10 -0.99
C TRP A 358 27.26 7.53 -0.07
N THR A 359 28.48 7.13 -0.42
CA THR A 359 29.69 7.66 0.18
C THR A 359 29.61 9.18 0.02
N SER A 360 29.51 9.87 1.14
CA SER A 360 29.47 11.33 1.28
C SER A 360 30.76 12.03 0.82
N ASP A 361 31.57 11.38 -0.01
CA ASP A 361 32.83 11.92 -0.55
C ASP A 361 32.64 12.83 -1.78
N VAL A 362 31.39 13.12 -2.16
CA VAL A 362 31.09 14.21 -3.10
C VAL A 362 30.36 15.32 -2.35
N LYS A 363 31.14 16.17 -1.66
CA LYS A 363 30.84 17.61 -1.62
C LYS A 363 30.86 18.11 -3.07
N GLY A 364 29.76 17.93 -3.77
CA GLY A 364 29.57 18.36 -5.14
C GLY A 364 28.09 18.26 -5.43
N GLY A 365 27.42 19.40 -5.35
CA GLY A 365 25.97 19.49 -5.49
C GLY A 365 25.44 18.79 -6.73
N SER A 366 24.15 18.43 -6.65
CA SER A 366 23.32 17.87 -7.73
C SER A 366 23.69 18.51 -9.06
N ARG A 367 24.59 17.86 -9.81
CA ARG A 367 25.02 18.37 -11.12
C ARG A 367 23.92 18.04 -12.11
N ILE A 368 23.26 19.09 -12.60
CA ILE A 368 22.53 19.03 -13.87
C ILE A 368 23.51 18.52 -14.91
N ASP A 369 23.31 17.28 -15.38
CA ASP A 369 24.11 16.71 -16.44
C ASP A 369 23.69 17.35 -17.76
N ALA A 370 24.29 18.49 -18.08
CA ALA A 370 23.97 19.22 -19.31
C ALA A 370 24.25 18.39 -20.58
N SER A 371 24.95 17.25 -20.48
CA SER A 371 25.16 16.35 -21.62
C SER A 371 23.91 15.55 -22.01
N SER A 372 22.94 15.38 -21.09
CA SER A 372 21.63 14.80 -21.41
C SER A 372 20.61 15.83 -21.93
N LEU A 373 20.89 17.13 -21.77
CA LEU A 373 20.06 18.22 -22.31
C LEU A 373 20.19 18.39 -23.83
N PHE A 374 21.19 17.78 -24.44
CA PHE A 374 21.45 17.89 -25.87
C PHE A 374 21.68 16.51 -26.48
N HIS A 375 20.63 15.92 -27.05
CA HIS A 375 20.84 14.87 -28.04
C HIS A 375 21.64 15.45 -29.20
N LEU A 376 22.88 14.99 -29.39
CA LEU A 376 23.62 15.19 -30.63
C LEU A 376 22.69 14.83 -31.80
N PRO A 377 22.53 15.70 -32.82
CA PRO A 377 21.60 15.43 -33.90
C PRO A 377 22.04 14.15 -34.62
N HIS A 378 21.19 13.11 -34.56
CA HIS A 378 21.35 11.94 -35.40
C HIS A 378 21.44 12.40 -36.87
N PRO A 379 22.51 12.04 -37.62
CA PRO A 379 22.54 12.34 -39.03
C PRO A 379 21.42 11.55 -39.71
N ARG A 380 20.41 12.28 -40.23
CA ARG A 380 19.35 11.68 -41.04
C ARG A 380 19.98 10.94 -42.21
N LYS A 381 19.71 9.63 -42.30
CA LYS A 381 19.97 8.83 -43.49
C LYS A 381 19.16 9.40 -44.66
N SER A 382 19.87 9.78 -45.72
CA SER A 382 19.33 9.90 -47.07
C SER A 382 20.35 9.30 -48.03
N LEU A 383 19.94 8.25 -48.74
CA LEU A 383 20.70 7.57 -49.78
C LEU A 383 21.13 8.54 -50.88
N ALA A 384 22.42 8.50 -51.27
CA ALA A 384 22.84 8.19 -52.65
C ALA A 384 24.39 8.21 -52.80
N ASN A 385 24.89 7.08 -53.33
CA ASN A 385 26.04 6.91 -54.21
C ASN A 385 27.50 7.09 -53.71
N THR A 386 28.14 5.91 -53.59
CA THR A 386 29.38 5.51 -54.27
C THR A 386 30.66 6.37 -54.04
N ALA A 387 31.56 5.87 -53.19
CA ALA A 387 32.93 5.50 -53.60
C ALA A 387 33.73 4.92 -52.43
N ILE A 388 34.60 4.00 -52.81
CA ILE A 388 35.43 3.09 -52.03
C ILE A 388 36.69 3.80 -51.48
N CYS A 389 37.14 3.46 -50.26
CA CYS A 389 38.51 3.03 -49.89
C CYS A 389 38.93 3.38 -48.44
N ASN A 390 39.07 2.33 -47.64
CA ASN A 390 40.25 1.94 -46.84
C ASN A 390 40.88 2.84 -45.73
N LEU A 391 40.96 2.17 -44.57
CA LEU A 391 42.08 2.05 -43.62
C LEU A 391 42.42 3.16 -42.59
N SER A 392 42.21 2.76 -41.32
CA SER A 392 43.19 2.69 -40.23
C SER A 392 43.73 3.93 -39.51
N SER A 393 43.46 3.94 -38.20
CA SER A 393 44.37 4.23 -37.06
C SER A 393 44.98 5.63 -36.82
N LYS A 394 44.81 6.03 -35.55
CA LYS A 394 45.70 6.78 -34.64
C LYS A 394 45.63 8.33 -34.58
N ASN A 395 45.25 8.75 -33.36
CA ASN A 395 45.86 9.76 -32.48
C ASN A 395 45.59 11.27 -32.65
N CYS A 396 44.98 11.78 -31.56
CA CYS A 396 45.40 12.92 -30.73
C CYS A 396 45.05 14.36 -31.13
N PHE A 397 44.28 14.98 -30.21
CA PHE A 397 44.31 16.37 -29.75
C PHE A 397 44.37 17.48 -30.80
N ASN A 398 43.24 18.18 -30.97
CA ASN A 398 43.15 19.64 -30.97
C ASN A 398 41.67 20.05 -31.12
N GLU A 399 40.97 20.30 -30.01
CA GLU A 399 39.64 20.93 -30.05
C GLU A 399 39.76 22.45 -29.99
N SER A 400 39.06 23.06 -30.94
CA SER A 400 39.19 24.41 -31.45
C SER A 400 38.38 25.43 -30.63
N LYS A 401 38.92 26.66 -30.56
CA LYS A 401 38.32 27.88 -29.98
C LYS A 401 36.97 28.34 -30.61
N SER A 402 36.25 27.49 -31.35
CA SER A 402 34.95 27.81 -31.98
C SER A 402 33.75 27.57 -31.07
N ASP A 403 33.82 26.63 -30.12
CA ASP A 403 32.66 26.25 -29.27
C ASP A 403 32.32 27.24 -28.16
N ILE A 404 33.28 28.06 -27.73
CA ILE A 404 33.09 29.02 -26.63
C ILE A 404 32.16 30.18 -27.04
N LYS A 405 32.11 30.53 -28.34
CA LYS A 405 31.25 31.62 -28.83
C LYS A 405 29.79 31.19 -28.99
N GLY A 406 29.53 29.91 -29.28
CA GLY A 406 28.18 29.34 -29.34
C GLY A 406 27.56 29.28 -27.95
N TYR A 407 28.30 28.73 -26.99
CA TYR A 407 27.91 28.64 -25.58
C TYR A 407 27.56 30.01 -24.98
N ARG A 408 28.41 31.03 -25.22
CA ARG A 408 28.20 32.38 -24.67
C ARG A 408 26.96 33.08 -25.28
N ARG A 409 26.73 32.94 -26.59
CA ARG A 409 25.50 33.47 -27.24
C ARG A 409 24.24 32.77 -26.77
N GLN A 410 24.33 31.48 -26.47
CA GLN A 410 23.18 30.69 -26.03
C GLN A 410 22.82 30.98 -24.56
N CYS A 411 23.80 31.22 -23.70
CA CYS A 411 23.57 31.78 -22.36
C CYS A 411 22.95 33.19 -22.41
N GLU A 412 23.36 34.05 -23.34
CA GLU A 412 22.75 35.37 -23.53
C GLU A 412 21.28 35.27 -23.98
N VAL A 413 20.94 34.32 -24.85
CA VAL A 413 19.56 34.07 -25.27
C VAL A 413 18.70 33.53 -24.11
N LEU A 414 19.23 32.62 -23.31
CA LEU A 414 18.53 32.10 -22.12
C LEU A 414 18.31 33.20 -21.06
N GLN A 415 19.31 34.05 -20.83
CA GLN A 415 19.16 35.22 -19.94
C GLN A 415 18.16 36.25 -20.47
N LEU A 416 18.03 36.39 -21.78
CA LEU A 416 17.01 37.25 -22.40
C LEU A 416 15.61 36.65 -22.27
N GLN A 417 15.46 35.35 -22.50
CA GLN A 417 14.19 34.63 -22.30
C GLN A 417 13.74 34.65 -20.83
N GLU A 418 14.69 34.55 -19.89
CA GLU A 418 14.42 34.64 -18.46
C GLU A 418 14.04 36.08 -18.03
N LYS A 419 14.71 37.10 -18.60
CA LYS A 419 14.29 38.50 -18.45
C LYS A 419 12.89 38.73 -18.99
N ASP A 420 12.54 38.12 -20.11
CA ASP A 420 11.21 38.23 -20.70
C ASP A 420 10.16 37.50 -19.85
N CYS A 421 10.46 36.35 -19.26
CA CYS A 421 9.57 35.66 -18.32
C CYS A 421 9.32 36.48 -17.04
N VAL A 422 10.37 37.07 -16.45
CA VAL A 422 10.24 37.98 -15.29
C VAL A 422 9.47 39.24 -15.68
N HIS A 423 9.67 39.75 -16.89
CA HIS A 423 8.93 40.90 -17.40
C HIS A 423 7.44 40.58 -17.58
N PHE A 424 7.10 39.42 -18.16
CA PHE A 424 5.72 38.95 -18.30
C PHE A 424 5.04 38.73 -16.94
N PHE A 425 5.76 38.16 -15.96
CA PHE A 425 5.24 38.00 -14.60
C PHE A 425 4.94 39.35 -13.93
N ASN A 426 5.84 40.32 -14.07
CA ASN A 426 5.66 41.67 -13.53
C ASN A 426 4.52 42.44 -14.23
N ILE A 427 4.39 42.33 -15.56
CA ILE A 427 3.26 42.91 -16.32
C ILE A 427 1.94 42.29 -15.85
N THR A 428 1.89 40.96 -15.72
CA THR A 428 0.68 40.25 -15.27
C THR A 428 0.27 40.68 -13.85
N HIS A 429 1.24 40.84 -12.96
CA HIS A 429 1.01 41.31 -11.59
C HIS A 429 0.58 42.78 -11.54
N GLN A 430 1.16 43.65 -12.38
CA GLN A 430 0.73 45.06 -12.50
C GLN A 430 -0.69 45.19 -13.05
N LEU A 431 -1.05 44.40 -14.07
CA LEU A 431 -2.40 44.37 -14.64
C LEU A 431 -3.43 43.86 -13.62
N LEU A 432 -3.08 42.85 -12.81
CA LEU A 432 -3.93 42.36 -11.72
C LEU A 432 -4.15 43.42 -10.63
N ASN A 433 -3.13 44.20 -10.30
CA ASN A 433 -3.24 45.28 -9.32
C ASN A 433 -4.01 46.50 -9.86
N GLN A 434 -3.88 46.82 -11.15
CA GLN A 434 -4.70 47.85 -11.80
C GLN A 434 -6.17 47.44 -11.85
N ARG A 435 -6.46 46.17 -12.11
CA ARG A 435 -7.83 45.63 -12.11
C ARG A 435 -8.47 45.68 -10.71
N LYS A 436 -7.72 45.38 -9.65
CA LYS A 436 -8.17 45.53 -8.25
C LYS A 436 -8.47 46.98 -7.86
N LYS A 437 -7.72 47.94 -8.40
CA LYS A 437 -7.96 49.38 -8.20
C LYS A 437 -9.16 49.91 -8.98
N ALA A 438 -9.53 49.28 -10.09
CA ALA A 438 -10.68 49.67 -10.90
C ALA A 438 -12.02 49.09 -10.40
N THR A 439 -11.99 48.15 -9.45
CA THR A 439 -13.17 47.50 -8.85
C THR A 439 -13.47 47.96 -7.42
N ASN A 440 -12.82 49.03 -6.94
CA ASN A 440 -13.10 49.68 -5.66
C ASN A 440 -13.64 51.09 -5.87
#